data_AF-A0A2G6I9E9-F1
#
_entry.id   AF-A0A2G6I9E9-F1
#
_cell.length_a   1.000
_cell.length_b   1.000
_cell.length_c   1.000
_cell.angle_alpha   90.00
_cell.angle_beta   90.00
_cell.angle_gamma   90.00
#
_symmetry.space_group_name_H-M   'P 1'
#
loop_
_entity.id
_entity.type
_entity.pdbx_description
1 polymer ?
#
loop_
_entity_poly.entity_id
_entity_poly.type
_entity_poly.pdbx_seq_one_letter_code
_entity_poly.pdbx_strand_id
1 'polypeptide(L)'
;MSHKRSELLVDPLVDNNPITLQVLGICSALAVTSSLQVAMVMALAVTSVTAFSSMFISLIRHQIPGSIRIIVQMVIIASLVILVDQILKAYAYEISKTLSVFVGLIITNCIVMGRAEAFAMKNPPIDSFIDGLGNGMGYGLILLLVGVIRELFGSGSLFGITIFETVNNGGWYVPNGLLLLPPSAFFIIGLIIWAFPLAVKAIFVQNLALSFFLGMCTFIAVSKKIETAVGLGISVMIVQAITVPANYLILTYLLAPGALAWAGFPDVDLTFLGLISYIGVIAALVQILEMVLDKYFPPLYNALGIFLPLITVNCAILGGSLFMVERGYDFAESMTYGISSGFGWALAITAMAGVREKLKYSDVPKGLQGLGITFITAGLMAMAFMSFSGVKL
;
A
#
# COMPACT_ATOMS: atom_id res chain seq x y z
N MET A 1 -22.29 -20.29 -5.77
CA MET A 1 -22.15 -18.82 -5.68
C MET A 1 -21.50 -18.35 -6.97
N SER A 2 -22.23 -17.63 -7.82
CA SER A 2 -21.65 -17.02 -9.02
C SER A 2 -20.88 -15.78 -8.58
N HIS A 3 -19.61 -15.94 -8.22
CA HIS A 3 -18.72 -14.78 -8.12
C HIS A 3 -18.78 -14.03 -9.45
N LYS A 4 -18.91 -12.71 -9.40
CA LYS A 4 -18.78 -11.94 -10.64
C LYS A 4 -17.37 -12.21 -11.16
N ARG A 5 -17.21 -12.51 -12.45
CA ARG A 5 -15.90 -12.77 -13.06
C ARG A 5 -14.87 -11.65 -12.81
N SER A 6 -15.34 -10.43 -12.55
CA SER A 6 -14.52 -9.30 -12.13
C SER A 6 -13.93 -9.46 -10.72
N GLU A 7 -14.66 -10.04 -9.77
CA GLU A 7 -14.18 -10.30 -8.40
C GLU A 7 -13.05 -11.34 -8.43
N LEU A 8 -13.17 -12.38 -9.26
CA LEU A 8 -12.11 -13.38 -9.44
C LEU A 8 -10.79 -12.81 -9.99
N LEU A 9 -10.83 -11.66 -10.67
CA LEU A 9 -9.64 -10.95 -11.15
C LEU A 9 -9.14 -9.92 -10.14
N VAL A 10 -10.03 -9.20 -9.47
CA VAL A 10 -9.67 -8.05 -8.61
C VAL A 10 -9.33 -8.50 -7.19
N ASP A 11 -10.03 -9.50 -6.65
CA ASP A 11 -9.82 -9.99 -5.28
C ASP A 11 -8.37 -10.46 -5.07
N PRO A 12 -7.73 -11.25 -5.98
CA PRO A 12 -6.35 -11.67 -5.79
C PRO A 12 -5.31 -10.55 -5.92
N LEU A 13 -5.67 -9.40 -6.49
CA LEU A 13 -4.78 -8.25 -6.59
C LEU A 13 -4.77 -7.39 -5.32
N VAL A 14 -5.94 -7.25 -4.67
CA VAL A 14 -6.15 -6.26 -3.60
C VAL A 14 -6.47 -6.91 -2.26
N ASP A 15 -7.50 -7.76 -2.20
CA ASP A 15 -8.10 -8.20 -0.93
C ASP A 15 -7.63 -9.59 -0.47
N ASN A 16 -7.21 -10.47 -1.39
CA ASN A 16 -6.86 -11.85 -1.08
C ASN A 16 -5.61 -12.31 -1.84
N ASN A 17 -4.55 -11.52 -1.73
CA ASN A 17 -3.34 -11.72 -2.50
C ASN A 17 -2.57 -12.99 -2.08
N PRO A 18 -2.13 -13.83 -3.04
CA PRO A 18 -1.48 -15.11 -2.78
C PRO A 18 -0.18 -15.02 -1.95
N ILE A 19 0.63 -13.97 -2.12
CA ILE A 19 1.87 -13.83 -1.33
C ILE A 19 1.55 -13.18 0.02
N THR A 20 0.71 -12.14 0.01
CA THR A 20 0.51 -11.28 1.17
C THR A 20 -0.31 -11.93 2.28
N LEU A 21 -1.35 -12.68 1.89
CA LEU A 21 -2.32 -13.28 2.82
C LEU A 21 -2.25 -14.80 2.83
N GLN A 22 -2.00 -15.44 1.69
CA GLN A 22 -1.98 -16.91 1.59
C GLN A 22 -0.58 -17.51 1.76
N VAL A 23 0.48 -16.68 1.78
CA VAL A 23 1.88 -17.12 2.01
C VAL A 23 2.33 -18.16 0.96
N LEU A 24 1.78 -18.08 -0.26
CA LEU A 24 2.08 -18.99 -1.37
C LEU A 24 3.14 -18.38 -2.31
N GLY A 25 4.13 -19.18 -2.72
CA GLY A 25 5.13 -18.77 -3.72
C GLY A 25 6.30 -17.94 -3.17
N ILE A 26 6.51 -17.96 -1.85
CA ILE A 26 7.61 -17.19 -1.21
C ILE A 26 8.98 -17.66 -1.69
N CYS A 27 9.21 -18.96 -1.85
CA CYS A 27 10.51 -19.51 -2.28
C CYS A 27 10.96 -18.95 -3.64
N SER A 28 10.07 -18.92 -4.62
CA SER A 28 10.35 -18.34 -5.94
C SER A 28 10.44 -16.82 -5.89
N ALA A 29 9.71 -16.16 -5.01
CA ALA A 29 9.81 -14.71 -4.83
C ALA A 29 11.17 -14.28 -4.27
N LEU A 30 11.69 -14.98 -3.27
CA LEU A 30 13.00 -14.68 -2.69
C LEU A 30 14.15 -14.88 -3.70
N ALA A 31 14.04 -15.92 -4.53
CA ALA A 31 15.07 -16.32 -5.48
C ALA A 31 15.19 -15.38 -6.69
N VAL A 32 14.07 -14.84 -7.18
CA VAL A 32 14.03 -14.16 -8.49
C VAL A 32 13.98 -12.64 -8.39
N THR A 33 13.69 -12.07 -7.21
CA THR A 33 13.56 -10.62 -7.01
C THR A 33 14.89 -9.86 -6.88
N SER A 34 16.03 -10.51 -7.15
CA SER A 34 17.34 -9.82 -7.21
C SER A 34 17.52 -9.01 -8.50
N SER A 35 16.80 -9.38 -9.57
CA SER A 35 16.78 -8.67 -10.84
C SER A 35 15.34 -8.52 -11.32
N LEU A 36 14.93 -7.29 -11.58
CA LEU A 36 13.62 -6.89 -12.06
C LEU A 36 13.31 -7.49 -13.43
N GLN A 37 14.32 -7.64 -14.31
CA GLN A 37 14.14 -8.30 -15.61
C GLN A 37 13.75 -9.77 -15.43
N VAL A 38 14.43 -10.50 -14.54
CA VAL A 38 14.10 -11.90 -14.26
C VAL A 38 12.77 -12.02 -13.53
N ALA A 39 12.49 -11.12 -12.58
CA ALA A 39 11.22 -11.06 -11.86
C ALA A 39 10.02 -10.83 -12.79
N MET A 40 10.17 -9.95 -13.79
CA MET A 40 9.12 -9.68 -14.79
C MET A 40 8.85 -10.91 -15.67
N VAL A 41 9.88 -11.57 -16.17
CA VAL A 41 9.71 -12.77 -17.01
C VAL A 41 9.08 -13.91 -16.19
N MET A 42 9.51 -14.08 -14.95
CA MET A 42 8.92 -15.05 -14.03
C MET A 42 7.45 -14.74 -13.73
N ALA A 43 7.09 -13.47 -13.51
CA ALA A 43 5.71 -13.05 -13.30
C ALA A 43 4.82 -13.43 -14.49
N LEU A 44 5.28 -13.16 -15.72
CA LEU A 44 4.57 -13.52 -16.95
C LEU A 44 4.45 -15.05 -17.12
N ALA A 45 5.54 -15.78 -16.88
CA ALA A 45 5.57 -17.23 -16.98
C ALA A 45 4.62 -17.88 -15.96
N VAL A 46 4.70 -17.50 -14.69
CA VAL A 46 3.79 -18.02 -13.65
C VAL A 46 2.35 -17.66 -13.97
N THR A 47 2.05 -16.42 -14.39
CA THR A 47 0.68 -16.00 -14.73
C THR A 47 0.06 -16.83 -15.85
N SER A 48 0.83 -17.11 -16.90
CA SER A 48 0.37 -17.97 -18.00
C SER A 48 0.20 -19.42 -17.54
N VAL A 49 1.15 -19.98 -16.79
CA VAL A 49 1.10 -21.35 -16.29
C VAL A 49 -0.08 -21.54 -15.31
N THR A 50 -0.31 -20.62 -14.37
CA THR A 50 -1.43 -20.71 -13.41
C THR A 50 -2.78 -20.63 -14.12
N ALA A 51 -2.93 -19.74 -15.10
CA ALA A 51 -4.17 -19.60 -15.86
C ALA A 51 -4.49 -20.86 -16.70
N PHE A 52 -3.53 -21.37 -17.46
CA PHE A 52 -3.77 -22.55 -18.30
C PHE A 52 -3.85 -23.84 -17.48
N SER A 53 -2.99 -24.04 -16.48
CA SER A 53 -3.03 -25.26 -15.66
C SER A 53 -4.35 -25.41 -14.91
N SER A 54 -4.87 -24.33 -14.31
CA SER A 54 -6.18 -24.34 -13.63
C SER A 54 -7.34 -24.62 -14.60
N MET A 55 -7.28 -24.11 -15.82
CA MET A 55 -8.26 -24.43 -16.87
C MET A 55 -8.24 -25.91 -17.26
N PHE A 56 -7.07 -26.47 -17.56
CA PHE A 56 -6.93 -27.88 -17.96
C PHE A 56 -7.30 -28.85 -16.82
N ILE A 57 -6.92 -28.53 -15.58
CA ILE A 57 -7.25 -29.34 -14.42
C ILE A 57 -8.76 -29.32 -14.16
N SER A 58 -9.41 -28.17 -14.31
CA SER A 58 -10.87 -28.05 -14.19
C SER A 58 -11.63 -28.84 -15.28
N LEU A 59 -11.11 -28.90 -16.51
CA LEU A 59 -11.68 -29.72 -17.59
C LEU A 59 -11.64 -31.21 -17.27
N ILE A 60 -10.54 -31.69 -16.69
CA ILE A 60 -10.28 -33.12 -16.44
C ILE A 60 -10.76 -33.56 -15.05
N ARG A 61 -11.18 -32.63 -14.17
CA ARG A 61 -11.51 -32.87 -12.75
C ARG A 61 -12.44 -34.05 -12.47
N HIS A 62 -13.37 -34.36 -13.38
CA HIS A 62 -14.33 -35.45 -13.22
C HIS A 62 -13.72 -36.84 -13.43
N GLN A 63 -12.56 -36.92 -14.09
CA GLN A 63 -11.85 -38.16 -14.41
C GLN A 63 -10.72 -38.46 -13.42
N ILE A 64 -10.40 -37.53 -12.51
CA ILE A 64 -9.27 -37.66 -11.58
C ILE A 64 -9.73 -38.39 -10.30
N PRO A 65 -9.24 -39.61 -10.04
CA PRO A 65 -9.50 -40.28 -8.77
C PRO A 65 -8.75 -39.56 -7.64
N GLY A 66 -9.36 -39.50 -6.45
CA GLY A 66 -8.81 -38.76 -5.31
C GLY A 66 -7.41 -39.22 -4.86
N SER A 67 -7.06 -40.48 -5.08
CA SER A 67 -5.78 -41.08 -4.65
C SER A 67 -4.57 -40.65 -5.46
N ILE A 68 -4.74 -40.24 -6.73
CA ILE A 68 -3.63 -39.89 -7.63
C ILE A 68 -3.69 -38.42 -8.10
N ARG A 69 -4.53 -37.61 -7.46
CA ARG A 69 -4.83 -36.24 -7.91
C ARG A 69 -3.60 -35.36 -8.05
N ILE A 70 -2.74 -35.30 -7.02
CA ILE A 70 -1.55 -34.44 -7.02
C ILE A 70 -0.60 -34.82 -8.16
N ILE A 71 -0.46 -36.12 -8.44
CA ILE A 71 0.40 -36.63 -9.51
C ILE A 71 -0.11 -36.14 -10.87
N VAL A 72 -1.41 -36.27 -11.14
CA VAL A 72 -2.02 -35.81 -12.40
C VAL A 72 -1.84 -34.30 -12.57
N GLN A 73 -2.07 -33.51 -11.52
CA GLN A 73 -1.92 -32.05 -11.56
C GLN A 73 -0.47 -31.64 -11.82
N MET A 74 0.50 -32.26 -11.15
CA MET A 74 1.93 -31.99 -11.35
C MET A 74 2.39 -32.32 -12.77
N VAL A 75 1.89 -33.40 -13.38
CA VAL A 75 2.21 -33.75 -14.77
C VAL A 75 1.67 -32.69 -15.74
N ILE A 76 0.42 -32.23 -15.54
CA ILE A 76 -0.17 -31.17 -16.36
C ILE A 76 0.65 -29.88 -16.22
N ILE A 77 0.96 -29.45 -15.00
CA ILE A 77 1.75 -28.26 -14.72
C ILE A 77 3.14 -28.37 -15.36
N ALA A 78 3.85 -29.48 -15.14
CA ALA A 78 5.18 -29.69 -15.71
C ALA A 78 5.17 -29.62 -17.24
N SER A 79 4.18 -30.22 -17.90
CA SER A 79 4.05 -30.17 -19.36
C SER A 79 3.86 -28.74 -19.88
N LEU A 80 3.05 -27.92 -19.20
CA LEU A 80 2.83 -26.51 -19.56
C LEU A 80 4.07 -25.66 -19.30
N VAL A 81 4.77 -25.91 -18.20
CA VAL A 81 6.01 -25.20 -17.87
C VAL A 81 7.11 -25.50 -18.89
N ILE A 82 7.24 -26.75 -19.32
CA ILE A 82 8.17 -27.13 -20.40
C ILE A 82 7.81 -26.43 -21.70
N LEU A 83 6.52 -26.32 -22.03
CA LEU A 83 6.07 -25.59 -23.22
C LEU A 83 6.49 -24.11 -23.15
N VAL A 84 6.28 -23.45 -22.01
CA VAL A 84 6.70 -22.06 -21.79
C VAL A 84 8.21 -21.91 -21.89
N ASP A 85 8.99 -22.84 -21.33
CA ASP A 85 10.46 -22.86 -21.45
C ASP A 85 10.91 -22.92 -22.93
N GLN A 86 10.26 -23.76 -23.75
CA GLN A 86 10.57 -23.84 -25.18
C GLN A 86 10.21 -22.56 -25.93
N ILE A 87 9.09 -21.90 -25.59
CA ILE A 87 8.73 -20.59 -26.16
C ILE A 87 9.80 -19.54 -25.82
N LEU A 88 10.27 -19.51 -24.57
CA LEU A 88 11.31 -18.57 -24.16
C LEU A 88 12.64 -18.80 -24.90
N LYS A 89 13.01 -20.06 -25.15
CA LYS A 89 14.19 -20.41 -25.96
C LYS A 89 14.11 -19.88 -27.39
N ALA A 90 12.91 -19.84 -27.96
CA ALA A 90 12.69 -19.38 -29.34
C ALA A 90 12.76 -17.85 -29.47
N TYR A 91 12.26 -17.09 -28.49
CA TYR A 91 12.17 -15.62 -28.59
C TYR A 91 13.32 -14.87 -27.89
N ALA A 92 13.94 -15.41 -26.85
CA ALA A 92 14.96 -14.72 -26.06
C ALA A 92 16.00 -15.68 -25.45
N TYR A 93 16.99 -16.10 -26.26
CA TYR A 93 17.98 -17.10 -25.89
C TYR A 93 18.86 -16.71 -24.68
N GLU A 94 19.30 -15.45 -24.59
CA GLU A 94 20.09 -14.92 -23.45
C GLU A 94 19.32 -15.01 -22.12
N ILE A 95 18.04 -14.65 -22.15
CA ILE A 95 17.14 -14.67 -20.97
C ILE A 95 16.77 -16.12 -20.63
N SER A 96 16.58 -16.99 -21.61
CA SER A 96 16.29 -18.40 -21.40
C SER A 96 17.42 -19.13 -20.66
N LYS A 97 18.68 -18.77 -20.93
CA LYS A 97 19.84 -19.41 -20.27
C LYS A 97 19.86 -19.20 -18.76
N THR A 98 19.45 -18.02 -18.28
CA THR A 98 19.29 -17.76 -16.84
C THR A 98 17.99 -18.33 -16.29
N LEU A 99 16.91 -18.33 -17.10
CA LEU A 99 15.62 -18.91 -16.72
C LEU A 99 15.58 -20.43 -16.62
N SER A 100 16.44 -21.16 -17.31
CA SER A 100 16.41 -22.63 -17.30
C SER A 100 16.54 -23.20 -15.88
N VAL A 101 17.17 -22.48 -14.95
CA VAL A 101 17.24 -22.85 -13.52
C VAL A 101 15.90 -22.56 -12.81
N PHE A 102 15.21 -21.49 -13.18
CA PHE A 102 13.94 -21.06 -12.60
C PHE A 102 12.73 -21.85 -13.12
N VAL A 103 12.84 -22.54 -14.27
CA VAL A 103 11.79 -23.43 -14.78
C VAL A 103 11.37 -24.47 -13.73
N GLY A 104 12.34 -25.08 -13.03
CA GLY A 104 12.07 -26.03 -11.95
C GLY A 104 11.32 -25.41 -10.77
N LEU A 105 11.60 -24.14 -10.45
CA LEU A 105 10.90 -23.38 -9.41
C LEU A 105 9.47 -23.00 -9.79
N ILE A 106 9.13 -22.96 -11.09
CA ILE A 106 7.75 -22.77 -11.53
C ILE A 106 6.94 -24.06 -11.30
N ILE A 107 7.52 -25.23 -11.61
CA ILE A 107 6.84 -26.53 -11.45
C ILE A 107 6.48 -26.77 -9.98
N THR A 108 7.40 -26.49 -9.08
CA THR A 108 7.22 -26.67 -7.63
C THR A 108 6.64 -25.44 -6.94
N ASN A 109 6.15 -24.45 -7.69
CA ASN A 109 5.60 -23.24 -7.10
C ASN A 109 4.28 -23.53 -6.40
N CYS A 110 4.21 -23.21 -5.10
CA CYS A 110 3.05 -23.43 -4.27
C CYS A 110 1.80 -22.72 -4.79
N ILE A 111 1.93 -21.59 -5.50
CA ILE A 111 0.76 -20.89 -6.07
C ILE A 111 0.04 -21.72 -7.15
N VAL A 112 0.80 -22.38 -8.03
CA VAL A 112 0.25 -23.13 -9.16
C VAL A 112 -0.50 -24.35 -8.64
N MET A 113 0.13 -25.10 -7.74
CA MET A 113 -0.49 -26.24 -7.08
C MET A 113 -1.67 -25.83 -6.19
N GLY A 114 -1.50 -24.79 -5.38
CA GLY A 114 -2.49 -24.32 -4.42
C GLY A 114 -3.80 -23.88 -5.09
N ARG A 115 -3.73 -23.12 -6.20
CA ARG A 115 -4.94 -22.72 -6.94
C ARG A 115 -5.56 -23.88 -7.71
N ALA A 116 -4.74 -24.76 -8.29
CA ALA A 116 -5.23 -25.96 -8.96
C ALA A 116 -6.03 -26.87 -8.00
N GLU A 117 -5.57 -27.03 -6.76
CA GLU A 117 -6.23 -27.89 -5.78
C GLU A 117 -7.41 -27.20 -5.09
N ALA A 118 -7.24 -25.96 -4.63
CA ALA A 118 -8.25 -25.26 -3.84
C ALA A 118 -9.44 -24.76 -4.69
N PHE A 119 -9.17 -24.33 -5.94
CA PHE A 119 -10.16 -23.67 -6.78
C PHE A 119 -10.55 -24.48 -8.03
N ALA A 120 -9.57 -24.94 -8.84
CA ALA A 120 -9.88 -25.58 -10.12
C ALA A 120 -10.66 -26.90 -10.01
N MET A 121 -10.46 -27.66 -8.93
CA MET A 121 -11.22 -28.90 -8.68
C MET A 121 -12.71 -28.65 -8.35
N LYS A 122 -13.07 -27.44 -7.92
CA LYS A 122 -14.43 -27.10 -7.46
C LYS A 122 -15.19 -26.23 -8.44
N ASN A 123 -14.49 -25.44 -9.25
CA ASN A 123 -15.07 -24.41 -10.13
C ASN A 123 -14.94 -24.77 -11.61
N PRO A 124 -15.83 -24.26 -12.49
CA PRO A 124 -15.81 -24.57 -13.92
C PRO A 124 -14.56 -24.00 -14.63
N PRO A 125 -14.27 -24.44 -15.87
CA PRO A 125 -12.99 -24.14 -16.52
C PRO A 125 -12.71 -22.65 -16.77
N ILE A 126 -13.73 -21.90 -17.20
CA ILE A 126 -13.58 -20.47 -17.51
C ILE A 126 -13.32 -19.68 -16.22
N ASP A 127 -14.06 -19.96 -15.16
CA ASP A 127 -13.88 -19.25 -13.89
C ASP A 127 -12.53 -19.63 -13.26
N SER A 128 -12.07 -20.87 -13.45
CA SER A 128 -10.74 -21.32 -13.01
C SER A 128 -9.61 -20.64 -13.78
N PHE A 129 -9.76 -20.44 -15.10
CA PHE A 129 -8.79 -19.69 -15.91
C PHE A 129 -8.65 -18.25 -15.41
N ILE A 130 -9.77 -17.57 -15.18
CA ILE A 130 -9.82 -16.20 -14.69
C ILE A 130 -9.19 -16.08 -13.29
N ASP A 131 -9.47 -17.03 -12.41
CA ASP A 131 -8.85 -17.12 -11.09
C ASP A 131 -7.33 -17.32 -11.17
N GLY A 132 -6.87 -18.24 -12.02
CA GLY A 132 -5.45 -18.50 -12.24
C GLY A 132 -4.72 -17.28 -12.79
N LEU A 133 -5.38 -16.50 -13.65
CA LEU A 133 -4.86 -15.24 -14.19
C LEU A 133 -4.74 -14.17 -13.09
N GLY A 134 -5.80 -13.96 -12.29
CA GLY A 134 -5.82 -12.99 -11.21
C GLY A 134 -4.75 -13.27 -10.15
N ASN A 135 -4.64 -14.52 -9.68
CA ASN A 135 -3.63 -14.91 -8.70
C ASN A 135 -2.20 -14.82 -9.27
N GLY A 136 -2.01 -15.18 -10.55
CA GLY A 136 -0.73 -15.02 -11.23
C GLY A 136 -0.28 -13.56 -11.32
N MET A 137 -1.20 -12.66 -11.71
CA MET A 137 -0.95 -11.22 -11.75
C MET A 137 -0.70 -10.64 -10.35
N GLY A 138 -1.46 -11.06 -9.33
CA GLY A 138 -1.26 -10.65 -7.94
C GLY A 138 0.11 -11.04 -7.39
N TYR A 139 0.57 -12.25 -7.72
CA TYR A 139 1.94 -12.70 -7.45
C TYR A 139 2.98 -11.86 -8.21
N GLY A 140 2.76 -11.62 -9.50
CA GLY A 140 3.64 -10.82 -10.34
C GLY A 140 3.81 -9.38 -9.85
N LEU A 141 2.72 -8.74 -9.39
CA LEU A 141 2.75 -7.38 -8.87
C LEU A 141 3.68 -7.25 -7.65
N ILE A 142 3.63 -8.22 -6.74
CA ILE A 142 4.51 -8.21 -5.56
C ILE A 142 5.96 -8.50 -5.95
N LEU A 143 6.21 -9.42 -6.88
CA LEU A 143 7.56 -9.64 -7.41
C LEU A 143 8.17 -8.37 -8.00
N LEU A 144 7.40 -7.63 -8.77
CA LEU A 144 7.86 -6.39 -9.38
C LEU A 144 8.12 -5.32 -8.32
N LEU A 145 7.22 -5.16 -7.34
CA LEU A 145 7.43 -4.21 -6.23
C LEU A 145 8.68 -4.53 -5.40
N VAL A 146 8.85 -5.79 -5.00
CA VAL A 146 10.02 -6.23 -4.24
C VAL A 146 11.29 -6.12 -5.09
N GLY A 147 11.20 -6.50 -6.38
CA GLY A 147 12.31 -6.41 -7.33
C GLY A 147 12.77 -4.97 -7.58
N VAL A 148 11.84 -4.02 -7.68
CA VAL A 148 12.16 -2.59 -7.81
C VAL A 148 12.94 -2.12 -6.58
N ILE A 149 12.48 -2.45 -5.37
CA ILE A 149 13.16 -2.05 -4.13
C ILE A 149 14.56 -2.70 -4.06
N ARG A 150 14.65 -4.00 -4.35
CA ARG A 150 15.92 -4.74 -4.25
C ARG A 150 16.95 -4.34 -5.29
N GLU A 151 16.54 -4.13 -6.54
CA GLU A 151 17.47 -3.73 -7.61
C GLU A 151 17.91 -2.27 -7.42
N LEU A 152 16.97 -1.36 -7.15
CA LEU A 152 17.26 0.07 -6.99
C LEU A 152 18.23 0.33 -5.84
N PHE A 153 17.99 -0.25 -4.67
CA PHE A 153 18.83 -0.01 -3.50
C PHE A 153 20.02 -1.00 -3.40
N GLY A 154 19.96 -2.14 -4.08
CA GLY A 154 21.05 -3.13 -4.11
C GLY A 154 22.17 -2.71 -5.06
N SER A 155 21.85 -2.50 -6.34
CA SER A 155 22.84 -2.20 -7.39
C SER A 155 22.81 -0.76 -7.91
N GLY A 156 21.84 0.07 -7.50
CA GLY A 156 21.71 1.45 -7.99
C GLY A 156 21.17 1.56 -9.42
N SER A 157 20.77 0.44 -10.01
CA SER A 157 20.25 0.34 -11.37
C SER A 157 18.79 -0.06 -11.38
N LEU A 158 18.08 0.30 -12.44
CA LEU A 158 16.72 -0.13 -12.70
C LEU A 158 16.62 -0.45 -14.19
N PHE A 159 16.33 -1.70 -14.55
CA PHE A 159 16.33 -2.16 -15.95
C PHE A 159 17.67 -1.89 -16.67
N GLY A 160 18.79 -1.99 -15.94
CA GLY A 160 20.13 -1.71 -16.49
C GLY A 160 20.45 -0.24 -16.69
N ILE A 161 19.53 0.68 -16.36
CA ILE A 161 19.78 2.12 -16.33
C ILE A 161 20.24 2.49 -14.92
N THR A 162 21.42 3.09 -14.79
CA THR A 162 21.95 3.56 -13.49
C THR A 162 21.21 4.82 -13.06
N ILE A 163 20.36 4.72 -12.04
CA ILE A 163 19.65 5.88 -11.46
C ILE A 163 20.50 6.52 -10.37
N PHE A 164 21.11 5.68 -9.53
CA PHE A 164 22.11 6.12 -8.58
C PHE A 164 23.49 5.82 -9.15
N GLU A 165 24.25 6.87 -9.46
CA GLU A 165 25.66 6.70 -9.81
C GLU A 165 26.37 6.11 -8.59
N THR A 166 26.92 4.91 -8.78
CA THR A 166 27.66 4.21 -7.73
C THR A 166 29.04 4.83 -7.56
N VAL A 167 29.64 4.69 -6.37
CA VAL A 167 30.99 5.22 -6.07
C VAL A 167 32.04 4.75 -7.09
N ASN A 168 31.85 3.56 -7.68
CA ASN A 168 32.72 3.01 -8.72
C ASN A 168 32.68 3.80 -10.05
N ASN A 169 31.61 4.54 -10.32
CA ASN A 169 31.43 5.38 -11.52
C ASN A 169 31.52 6.88 -11.20
N GLY A 170 31.97 7.26 -9.99
CA GLY A 170 32.12 8.67 -9.57
C GLY A 170 30.91 9.28 -8.87
N GLY A 171 29.89 8.48 -8.54
CA GLY A 171 28.70 8.93 -7.83
C GLY A 171 28.77 8.80 -6.30
N TRP A 172 27.68 9.17 -5.64
CA TRP A 172 27.57 9.27 -4.17
C TRP A 172 27.00 8.01 -3.50
N TYR A 173 26.53 7.03 -4.28
CA TYR A 173 25.78 5.88 -3.75
C TYR A 173 26.65 4.64 -3.53
N VAL A 174 26.71 4.16 -2.29
CA VAL A 174 27.36 2.89 -1.94
C VAL A 174 26.33 1.75 -2.09
N PRO A 175 26.55 0.78 -3.00
CA PRO A 175 25.60 -0.31 -3.20
C PRO A 175 25.46 -1.15 -1.92
N ASN A 176 24.21 -1.41 -1.53
CA ASN A 176 23.91 -2.17 -0.31
C ASN A 176 23.88 -3.67 -0.61
N GLY A 177 25.02 -4.35 -0.42
CA GLY A 177 25.15 -5.79 -0.66
C GLY A 177 24.20 -6.66 0.18
N LEU A 178 23.73 -6.16 1.34
CA LEU A 178 22.74 -6.87 2.16
C LEU A 178 21.41 -7.06 1.40
N LEU A 179 21.06 -6.11 0.53
CA LEU A 179 19.79 -6.10 -0.19
C LEU A 179 19.74 -7.05 -1.40
N LEU A 180 20.91 -7.53 -1.82
CA LEU A 180 21.03 -8.53 -2.87
C LEU A 180 20.88 -9.96 -2.32
N LEU A 181 21.05 -10.15 -1.00
CA LEU A 181 20.93 -11.47 -0.36
C LEU A 181 19.46 -11.86 -0.11
N PRO A 182 19.10 -13.16 -0.13
CA PRO A 182 17.74 -13.63 0.14
C PRO A 182 17.07 -13.12 1.44
N PRO A 183 17.77 -12.93 2.58
CA PRO A 183 17.17 -12.39 3.81
C PRO A 183 16.53 -11.01 3.64
N SER A 184 17.05 -10.17 2.73
CA SER A 184 16.47 -8.86 2.46
C SER A 184 15.05 -8.93 1.89
N ALA A 185 14.77 -9.93 1.06
CA ALA A 185 13.45 -10.12 0.47
C ALA A 185 12.43 -10.52 1.55
N PHE A 186 12.83 -11.25 2.60
CA PHE A 186 11.96 -11.50 3.75
C PHE A 186 11.58 -10.21 4.48
N PHE A 187 12.54 -9.32 4.74
CA PHE A 187 12.25 -8.03 5.40
C PHE A 187 11.35 -7.14 4.54
N ILE A 188 11.62 -7.06 3.24
CA ILE A 188 10.82 -6.24 2.33
C ILE A 188 9.40 -6.82 2.19
N ILE A 189 9.27 -8.13 1.97
CA ILE A 189 7.96 -8.79 1.87
C ILE A 189 7.20 -8.62 3.19
N GLY A 190 7.85 -8.82 4.34
CA GLY A 190 7.24 -8.61 5.65
C GLY A 190 6.76 -7.18 5.87
N LEU A 191 7.56 -6.18 5.50
CA LEU A 191 7.17 -4.76 5.56
C LEU A 191 6.02 -4.43 4.61
N ILE A 192 6.03 -4.98 3.39
CA ILE A 192 4.93 -4.79 2.44
C ILE A 192 3.64 -5.43 2.96
N ILE A 193 3.71 -6.66 3.47
CA ILE A 193 2.56 -7.37 4.05
C ILE A 193 1.93 -6.56 5.18
N TRP A 194 2.77 -5.99 6.02
CA TRP A 194 2.33 -5.29 7.21
C TRP A 194 1.85 -3.85 6.91
N ALA A 195 2.55 -3.10 6.05
CA ALA A 195 2.21 -1.71 5.76
C ALA A 195 1.09 -1.54 4.72
N PHE A 196 1.01 -2.42 3.72
CA PHE A 196 0.13 -2.22 2.56
C PHE A 196 -1.37 -2.25 2.89
N PRO A 197 -1.90 -3.25 3.63
CA PRO A 197 -3.33 -3.30 3.95
C PRO A 197 -3.76 -2.10 4.83
N LEU A 198 -2.94 -1.77 5.82
CA LEU A 198 -3.21 -0.65 6.73
C LEU A 198 -3.18 0.69 5.99
N ALA A 199 -2.20 0.88 5.10
CA ALA A 199 -2.09 2.11 4.31
C ALA A 199 -3.28 2.30 3.37
N VAL A 200 -3.68 1.26 2.62
CA VAL A 200 -4.82 1.36 1.70
C VAL A 200 -6.12 1.62 2.47
N LYS A 201 -6.31 0.94 3.61
CA LYS A 201 -7.46 1.13 4.49
C LYS A 201 -7.51 2.55 5.06
N ALA A 202 -6.39 3.10 5.51
CA ALA A 202 -6.32 4.46 6.06
C ALA A 202 -6.51 5.55 4.98
N ILE A 203 -5.97 5.36 3.77
CA ILE A 203 -6.05 6.34 2.68
C ILE A 203 -7.47 6.41 2.09
N PHE A 204 -8.08 5.26 1.78
CA PHE A 204 -9.31 5.21 0.99
C PHE A 204 -10.55 4.86 1.80
N VAL A 205 -10.50 3.81 2.63
CA VAL A 205 -11.68 3.27 3.32
C VAL A 205 -12.04 4.10 4.55
N GLN A 206 -11.03 4.44 5.36
CA GLN A 206 -11.14 5.15 6.63
C GLN A 206 -10.53 6.56 6.53
N ASN A 207 -10.77 7.22 5.40
CA ASN A 207 -10.27 8.56 5.13
C ASN A 207 -10.80 9.57 6.16
N LEU A 208 -9.89 10.28 6.84
CA LEU A 208 -10.23 11.23 7.91
C LEU A 208 -11.15 12.37 7.44
N ALA A 209 -10.93 12.91 6.23
CA ALA A 209 -11.67 14.05 5.72
C ALA A 209 -13.04 13.67 5.15
N LEU A 210 -13.11 12.64 4.30
CA LEU A 210 -14.29 12.34 3.49
C LEU A 210 -15.19 11.26 4.08
N SER A 211 -14.66 10.38 4.93
CA SER A 211 -15.43 9.32 5.59
C SER A 211 -15.87 9.74 7.00
N PHE A 212 -14.96 10.33 7.77
CA PHE A 212 -15.25 10.73 9.15
C PHE A 212 -15.55 12.23 9.33
N PHE A 213 -15.37 13.06 8.30
CA PHE A 213 -15.59 14.51 8.35
C PHE A 213 -14.69 15.27 9.36
N LEU A 214 -13.44 14.83 9.56
CA LEU A 214 -12.46 15.52 10.40
C LEU A 214 -11.59 16.48 9.58
N GLY A 215 -11.27 17.64 10.17
CA GLY A 215 -10.40 18.66 9.55
C GLY A 215 -11.11 19.57 8.54
N MET A 216 -12.44 19.62 8.57
CA MET A 216 -13.25 20.36 7.58
C MET A 216 -12.98 21.87 7.57
N CYS A 217 -12.63 22.47 8.70
CA CYS A 217 -12.38 23.91 8.81
C CYS A 217 -11.26 24.38 7.88
N THR A 218 -10.09 23.73 7.93
CA THR A 218 -8.95 24.07 7.07
C THR A 218 -9.14 23.52 5.65
N PHE A 219 -9.79 22.37 5.51
CA PHE A 219 -10.14 21.76 4.22
C PHE A 219 -10.98 22.68 3.33
N ILE A 220 -12.03 23.30 3.89
CA ILE A 220 -12.92 24.21 3.16
C ILE A 220 -12.28 25.58 2.96
N ALA A 221 -11.50 26.07 3.93
CA ALA A 221 -10.90 27.39 3.87
C ALA A 221 -9.79 27.49 2.80
N VAL A 222 -8.92 26.48 2.69
CA VAL A 222 -7.66 26.56 1.93
C VAL A 222 -7.72 25.87 0.55
N SER A 223 -8.83 25.22 0.20
CA SER A 223 -9.00 24.54 -1.11
C SER A 223 -9.27 25.49 -2.30
N LYS A 224 -8.95 26.78 -2.23
CA LYS A 224 -9.21 27.73 -3.34
C LYS A 224 -8.19 27.64 -4.49
N LYS A 225 -6.95 27.23 -4.20
CA LYS A 225 -5.87 27.07 -5.16
C LYS A 225 -5.19 25.72 -4.92
N ILE A 226 -4.81 25.02 -5.99
CA ILE A 226 -4.15 23.72 -5.88
C ILE A 226 -2.81 23.86 -5.16
N GLU A 227 -1.99 24.85 -5.50
CA GLU A 227 -0.66 25.07 -4.89
C GLU A 227 -0.73 25.21 -3.36
N THR A 228 -1.69 26.00 -2.84
CA THR A 228 -1.87 26.18 -1.40
C THR A 228 -2.45 24.95 -0.72
N ALA A 229 -3.34 24.22 -1.41
CA ALA A 229 -3.92 22.98 -0.91
C ALA A 229 -2.90 21.85 -0.81
N VAL A 230 -2.00 21.71 -1.80
CA VAL A 230 -0.88 20.76 -1.76
C VAL A 230 0.05 21.10 -0.60
N GLY A 231 0.43 22.37 -0.45
CA GLY A 231 1.30 22.82 0.64
C GLY A 231 0.70 22.51 2.02
N LEU A 232 -0.57 22.83 2.25
CA LEU A 232 -1.26 22.48 3.50
C LEU A 232 -1.39 20.96 3.70
N GLY A 233 -1.69 20.22 2.64
CA GLY A 233 -1.78 18.75 2.68
C GLY A 233 -0.49 18.10 3.15
N ILE A 234 0.65 18.54 2.59
CA ILE A 234 1.98 18.07 2.98
C ILE A 234 2.28 18.44 4.44
N SER A 235 1.98 19.68 4.85
CA SER A 235 2.13 20.11 6.24
C SER A 235 1.36 19.22 7.23
N VAL A 236 0.09 18.94 6.95
CA VAL A 236 -0.73 18.05 7.79
C VAL A 236 -0.18 16.63 7.78
N MET A 237 0.24 16.11 6.62
CA MET A 237 0.84 14.79 6.52
C MET A 237 2.11 14.66 7.37
N ILE A 238 3.00 15.64 7.35
CA ILE A 238 4.23 15.65 8.15
C ILE A 238 3.91 15.69 9.64
N VAL A 239 3.00 16.58 10.05
CA VAL A 239 2.60 16.67 11.47
C VAL A 239 1.94 15.36 11.90
N GLN A 240 1.09 14.76 11.07
CA GLN A 240 0.43 13.49 11.36
C GLN A 240 1.41 12.33 11.49
N ALA A 241 2.39 12.26 10.59
CA ALA A 241 3.41 11.22 10.56
C ALA A 241 4.29 11.22 11.84
N ILE A 242 4.47 12.37 12.48
CA ILE A 242 5.29 12.51 13.69
C ILE A 242 4.44 12.46 14.97
N THR A 243 3.28 13.13 14.98
CA THR A 243 2.40 13.22 16.15
C THR A 243 1.86 11.84 16.56
N VAL A 244 1.41 11.02 15.61
CA VAL A 244 0.79 9.73 15.95
C VAL A 244 1.81 8.78 16.63
N PRO A 245 3.03 8.55 16.10
CA PRO A 245 4.05 7.76 16.81
C PRO A 245 4.50 8.39 18.13
N ALA A 246 4.67 9.72 18.18
CA ALA A 246 5.06 10.40 19.42
C ALA A 246 4.00 10.22 20.52
N ASN A 247 2.72 10.33 20.15
CA ASN A 247 1.60 10.11 21.06
C ASN A 247 1.46 8.64 21.48
N TYR A 248 1.86 7.69 20.63
CA TYR A 248 1.95 6.28 21.03
C TYR A 248 3.02 6.09 22.12
N LEU A 249 4.21 6.68 21.94
CA LEU A 249 5.27 6.60 22.94
C LEU A 249 4.82 7.21 24.27
N ILE A 250 4.12 8.33 24.21
CA ILE A 250 3.57 8.99 25.39
C ILE A 250 2.48 8.12 26.04
N LEU A 251 1.58 7.50 25.27
CA LEU A 251 0.60 6.56 25.80
C LEU A 251 1.30 5.41 26.56
N THR A 252 2.26 4.75 25.92
CA THR A 252 2.89 3.53 26.47
C THR A 252 3.84 3.81 27.63
N TYR A 253 4.61 4.92 27.59
CA TYR A 253 5.62 5.23 28.61
C TYR A 253 5.17 6.22 29.69
N LEU A 254 4.05 6.92 29.50
CA LEU A 254 3.60 7.97 30.42
C LEU A 254 2.14 7.83 30.88
N LEU A 255 1.20 7.39 30.04
CA LEU A 255 -0.23 7.40 30.41
C LEU A 255 -0.84 6.06 30.79
N ALA A 256 -0.40 4.97 30.15
CA ALA A 256 -0.98 3.65 30.34
C ALA A 256 -0.83 3.18 31.81
N PRO A 257 -1.74 2.32 32.29
CA PRO A 257 -1.65 1.77 33.64
C PRO A 257 -0.34 1.01 33.82
N GLY A 258 0.47 1.39 34.81
CA GLY A 258 1.81 0.81 35.04
C GLY A 258 2.95 1.44 34.23
N ALA A 259 2.68 2.40 33.35
CA ALA A 259 3.71 3.04 32.53
C ALA A 259 4.74 3.84 33.34
N LEU A 260 4.34 4.41 34.49
CA LEU A 260 5.23 5.14 35.40
C LEU A 260 6.09 4.24 36.31
N ALA A 261 6.17 2.94 36.03
CA ALA A 261 7.05 2.03 36.76
C ALA A 261 8.53 2.50 36.76
N TRP A 262 8.99 3.16 35.68
CA TRP A 262 10.34 3.73 35.61
C TRP A 262 10.56 4.95 36.54
N ALA A 263 9.48 5.60 36.97
CA ALA A 263 9.49 6.77 37.85
C ALA A 263 9.09 6.44 39.30
N GLY A 264 8.90 5.15 39.63
CA GLY A 264 8.58 4.69 41.00
C GLY A 264 7.10 4.70 41.38
N PHE A 265 6.18 4.93 40.44
CA PHE A 265 4.73 4.94 40.67
C PHE A 265 4.02 3.91 39.77
N PRO A 266 3.92 2.63 40.18
CA PRO A 266 3.38 1.57 39.34
C PRO A 266 1.85 1.54 39.23
N ASP A 267 1.11 2.11 40.19
CA ASP A 267 -0.37 2.00 40.24
C ASP A 267 -1.13 3.26 39.78
N VAL A 268 -0.43 4.26 39.24
CA VAL A 268 -1.07 5.52 38.81
C VAL A 268 -1.51 5.43 37.35
N ASP A 269 -2.81 5.57 37.12
CA ASP A 269 -3.40 5.70 35.78
C ASP A 269 -3.56 7.18 35.42
N LEU A 270 -2.84 7.63 34.40
CA LEU A 270 -2.87 9.01 33.91
C LEU A 270 -3.65 9.16 32.61
N THR A 271 -4.40 8.14 32.18
CA THR A 271 -5.14 8.13 30.91
C THR A 271 -6.09 9.33 30.76
N PHE A 272 -6.60 9.88 31.86
CA PHE A 272 -7.44 11.09 31.84
C PHE A 272 -6.72 12.35 31.30
N LEU A 273 -5.38 12.39 31.36
CA LEU A 273 -4.56 13.49 30.81
C LEU A 273 -4.27 13.32 29.31
N GLY A 274 -4.75 12.25 28.68
CA GLY A 274 -4.46 11.92 27.27
C GLY A 274 -4.73 13.08 26.33
N LEU A 275 -5.93 13.63 26.36
CA LEU A 275 -6.33 14.69 25.44
C LEU A 275 -5.45 15.95 25.56
N ILE A 276 -5.09 16.34 26.79
CA ILE A 276 -4.24 17.51 27.04
C ILE A 276 -2.80 17.24 26.58
N SER A 277 -2.26 16.05 26.86
CA SER A 277 -0.92 15.65 26.42
C SER A 277 -0.79 15.64 24.89
N TYR A 278 -1.77 15.07 24.19
CA TYR A 278 -1.78 15.00 22.72
C TYR A 278 -1.86 16.39 22.09
N ILE A 279 -2.70 17.28 22.62
CA ILE A 279 -2.77 18.67 22.15
C ILE A 279 -1.42 19.39 22.38
N GLY A 280 -0.77 19.17 23.53
CA GLY A 280 0.55 19.73 23.83
C GLY A 280 1.63 19.30 22.83
N VAL A 281 1.66 18.02 22.46
CA VAL A 281 2.59 17.47 21.46
C VAL A 281 2.32 18.04 20.08
N ILE A 282 1.05 18.10 19.68
CA ILE A 282 0.64 18.68 18.40
C ILE A 282 1.06 20.16 18.36
N ALA A 283 0.80 20.94 19.42
CA ALA A 283 1.17 22.34 19.50
C ALA A 283 2.69 22.54 19.36
N ALA A 284 3.50 21.73 20.05
CA ALA A 284 4.97 21.80 19.94
C ALA A 284 5.44 21.48 18.52
N LEU A 285 4.88 20.45 17.87
CA LEU A 285 5.26 20.06 16.51
C LEU A 285 4.81 21.08 15.46
N VAL A 286 3.63 21.66 15.60
CA VAL A 286 3.15 22.73 14.71
C VAL A 286 4.00 23.99 14.87
N GLN A 287 4.45 24.31 16.09
CA GLN A 287 5.37 25.43 16.29
C GLN A 287 6.70 25.23 15.54
N ILE A 288 7.22 23.99 15.56
CA ILE A 288 8.41 23.63 14.77
C ILE A 288 8.13 23.78 13.28
N LEU A 289 6.98 23.29 12.81
CA LEU A 289 6.56 23.43 11.42
C LEU A 289 6.46 24.89 10.99
N GLU A 290 5.91 25.78 11.83
CA GLU A 290 5.79 27.21 11.57
C GLU A 290 7.16 27.84 11.31
N MET A 291 8.15 27.57 12.17
CA MET A 291 9.52 28.03 11.99
C MET A 291 10.18 27.50 10.71
N VAL A 292 9.88 26.25 10.32
CA VAL A 292 10.40 25.64 9.08
C VAL A 292 9.77 26.29 7.85
N LEU A 293 8.45 26.54 7.87
CA LEU A 293 7.73 27.14 6.75
C LEU A 293 8.16 28.60 6.52
N ASP A 294 8.36 29.38 7.58
CA ASP A 294 8.84 30.76 7.48
C ASP A 294 10.24 30.81 6.83
N LYS A 295 11.15 29.92 7.25
CA LYS A 295 12.53 29.90 6.76
C LYS A 295 12.69 29.37 5.33
N TYR A 296 12.04 28.26 5.00
CA TYR A 296 12.28 27.55 3.73
C TYR A 296 11.22 27.83 2.66
N PHE A 297 9.98 28.16 3.05
CA PHE A 297 8.85 28.32 2.12
C PHE A 297 8.05 29.62 2.38
N PRO A 298 8.66 30.81 2.27
CA PRO A 298 7.99 32.08 2.56
C PRO A 298 6.70 32.36 1.76
N PRO A 299 6.56 31.95 0.47
CA PRO A 299 5.29 32.11 -0.25
C PRO A 299 4.15 31.30 0.37
N LEU A 300 4.44 30.09 0.86
CA LEU A 300 3.45 29.22 1.48
C LEU A 300 3.06 29.72 2.86
N TYR A 301 4.03 30.19 3.65
CA TYR A 301 3.79 30.84 4.94
C TYR A 301 2.85 32.05 4.81
N ASN A 302 3.16 32.96 3.86
CA ASN A 302 2.33 34.13 3.60
C ASN A 302 0.93 33.80 3.07
N ALA A 303 0.78 32.70 2.32
CA ALA A 303 -0.51 32.26 1.79
C ALA A 303 -1.40 31.59 2.84
N LEU A 304 -0.79 30.85 3.78
CA LEU A 304 -1.48 30.15 4.86
C LEU A 304 -1.82 31.11 6.01
N GLY A 305 -0.97 32.11 6.30
CA GLY A 305 -1.22 33.20 7.24
C GLY A 305 -1.83 32.73 8.57
N ILE A 306 -3.07 33.17 8.85
CA ILE A 306 -3.83 32.87 10.07
C ILE A 306 -4.10 31.36 10.26
N PHE A 307 -4.00 30.54 9.21
CA PHE A 307 -4.31 29.11 9.29
C PHE A 307 -3.17 28.26 9.87
N LEU A 308 -1.94 28.75 10.00
CA LEU A 308 -0.85 27.99 10.62
C LEU A 308 -1.16 27.62 12.08
N PRO A 309 -1.57 28.57 12.95
CA PRO A 309 -2.03 28.23 14.30
C PRO A 309 -3.23 27.28 14.33
N LEU A 310 -4.13 27.34 13.33
CA LEU A 310 -5.29 26.44 13.26
C LEU A 310 -4.91 24.97 12.98
N ILE A 311 -3.66 24.69 12.57
CA ILE A 311 -3.18 23.31 12.45
C ILE A 311 -3.13 22.65 13.85
N THR A 312 -2.83 23.40 14.91
CA THR A 312 -2.77 22.87 16.29
C THR A 312 -4.08 22.22 16.74
N VAL A 313 -5.20 22.81 16.33
CA VAL A 313 -6.57 22.37 16.64
C VAL A 313 -7.21 21.63 15.48
N ASN A 314 -6.42 21.18 14.51
CA ASN A 314 -6.95 20.44 13.37
C ASN A 314 -7.54 19.11 13.85
N CYS A 315 -8.84 18.96 13.67
CA CYS A 315 -9.54 17.76 14.14
C CYS A 315 -9.00 16.48 13.50
N ALA A 316 -8.51 16.50 12.26
CA ALA A 316 -7.94 15.30 11.64
C ALA A 316 -6.66 14.86 12.35
N ILE A 317 -5.86 15.81 12.83
CA ILE A 317 -4.60 15.50 13.52
C ILE A 317 -4.86 14.88 14.89
N LEU A 318 -5.71 15.53 15.68
CA LEU A 318 -6.16 15.01 16.96
C LEU A 318 -6.88 13.66 16.80
N GLY A 319 -7.76 13.56 15.81
CA GLY A 319 -8.55 12.35 15.55
C GLY A 319 -7.70 11.15 15.17
N GLY A 320 -6.65 11.30 14.37
CA GLY A 320 -5.76 10.18 14.08
C GLY A 320 -4.92 9.75 15.29
N SER A 321 -4.60 10.65 16.22
CA SER A 321 -4.00 10.27 17.50
C SER A 321 -4.99 9.49 18.38
N LEU A 322 -6.26 9.93 18.43
CA LEU A 322 -7.30 9.24 19.20
C LEU A 322 -7.67 7.87 18.61
N PHE A 323 -7.79 7.75 17.29
CA PHE A 323 -8.07 6.47 16.62
C PHE A 323 -6.94 5.47 16.79
N MET A 324 -5.70 5.93 16.95
CA MET A 324 -4.58 5.06 17.29
C MET A 324 -4.78 4.42 18.67
N VAL A 325 -5.25 5.19 19.67
CA VAL A 325 -5.55 4.69 21.02
C VAL A 325 -6.75 3.75 21.00
N GLU A 326 -7.86 4.15 20.38
CA GLU A 326 -9.09 3.34 20.35
C GLU A 326 -8.91 2.00 19.62
N ARG A 327 -8.04 1.96 18.61
CA ARG A 327 -7.77 0.74 17.82
C ARG A 327 -6.61 -0.08 18.36
N GLY A 328 -5.91 0.42 19.38
CA GLY A 328 -4.78 -0.28 20.01
C GLY A 328 -3.64 -0.59 19.04
N TYR A 329 -3.27 0.36 18.17
CA TYR A 329 -2.15 0.16 17.24
C TYR A 329 -0.80 0.13 17.96
N ASP A 330 0.11 -0.72 17.48
CA ASP A 330 1.49 -0.76 17.97
C ASP A 330 2.32 0.43 17.45
N PHE A 331 3.56 0.62 17.91
CA PHE A 331 4.43 1.75 17.51
C PHE A 331 4.60 1.82 15.99
N ALA A 332 4.89 0.67 15.41
CA ALA A 332 5.08 0.55 13.99
C ALA A 332 3.75 0.88 13.27
N GLU A 333 2.62 0.35 13.75
CA GLU A 333 1.31 0.50 13.08
C GLU A 333 0.84 1.94 13.17
N SER A 334 1.18 2.61 14.28
CA SER A 334 0.98 4.04 14.50
C SER A 334 1.76 4.90 13.50
N MET A 335 2.98 4.49 13.12
CA MET A 335 3.78 5.20 12.11
C MET A 335 3.20 5.06 10.72
N THR A 336 2.85 3.84 10.30
CA THR A 336 2.21 3.60 9.00
C THR A 336 0.82 4.24 8.93
N TYR A 337 0.04 4.17 10.00
CA TYR A 337 -1.25 4.84 10.12
C TYR A 337 -1.13 6.37 10.07
N GLY A 338 -0.16 6.96 10.78
CA GLY A 338 0.08 8.41 10.76
C GLY A 338 0.41 8.94 9.36
N ILE A 339 1.34 8.28 8.67
CA ILE A 339 1.74 8.67 7.30
C ILE A 339 0.57 8.49 6.31
N SER A 340 -0.09 7.33 6.35
CA SER A 340 -1.15 6.99 5.40
C SER A 340 -2.42 7.82 5.60
N SER A 341 -2.84 8.07 6.85
CA SER A 341 -3.99 8.93 7.14
C SER A 341 -3.75 10.39 6.77
N GLY A 342 -2.54 10.90 7.01
CA GLY A 342 -2.11 12.23 6.57
C GLY A 342 -2.08 12.36 5.05
N PHE A 343 -1.57 11.35 4.34
CA PHE A 343 -1.57 11.30 2.88
C PHE A 343 -3.00 11.24 2.31
N GLY A 344 -3.90 10.45 2.92
CA GLY A 344 -5.31 10.40 2.55
C GLY A 344 -6.02 11.75 2.69
N TRP A 345 -5.70 12.51 3.73
CA TRP A 345 -6.20 13.88 3.90
C TRP A 345 -5.63 14.84 2.85
N ALA A 346 -4.32 14.75 2.55
CA ALA A 346 -3.65 15.55 1.52
C ALA A 346 -4.23 15.29 0.12
N LEU A 347 -4.52 14.04 -0.22
CA LEU A 347 -5.18 13.65 -1.46
C LEU A 347 -6.60 14.24 -1.55
N ALA A 348 -7.35 14.23 -0.44
CA ALA A 348 -8.69 14.78 -0.42
C ALA A 348 -8.70 16.30 -0.66
N ILE A 349 -7.82 17.06 0.02
CA ILE A 349 -7.80 18.52 -0.12
C ILE A 349 -7.31 18.96 -1.50
N THR A 350 -6.36 18.23 -2.09
CA THR A 350 -5.87 18.51 -3.45
C THR A 350 -6.93 18.21 -4.51
N ALA A 351 -7.65 17.09 -4.37
CA ALA A 351 -8.80 16.79 -5.23
C ALA A 351 -9.89 17.87 -5.11
N MET A 352 -10.19 18.31 -3.89
CA MET A 352 -11.15 19.38 -3.64
C MET A 352 -10.72 20.70 -4.29
N ALA A 353 -9.43 21.06 -4.20
CA ALA A 353 -8.91 22.25 -4.83
C ALA A 353 -9.02 22.20 -6.36
N GLY A 354 -8.74 21.06 -6.98
CA GLY A 354 -8.94 20.86 -8.41
C GLY A 354 -10.40 21.01 -8.84
N VAL A 355 -11.35 20.45 -8.06
CA VAL A 355 -12.79 20.62 -8.31
C VAL A 355 -13.21 22.09 -8.18
N ARG A 356 -12.73 22.79 -7.16
CA ARG A 356 -13.04 24.21 -6.92
C ARG A 356 -12.46 25.13 -7.98
N GLU A 357 -11.26 24.86 -8.45
CA GLU A 357 -10.62 25.63 -9.52
C GLU A 357 -11.38 25.45 -10.83
N LYS A 358 -11.86 24.23 -11.13
CA LYS A 358 -12.71 23.95 -12.29
C LYS A 358 -14.09 24.63 -12.19
N LEU A 359 -14.69 24.65 -11.00
CA LEU A 359 -15.98 25.30 -10.74
C LEU A 359 -15.94 26.81 -10.95
N LYS A 360 -14.77 27.46 -10.84
CA LYS A 360 -14.61 28.89 -11.11
C LYS A 360 -14.92 29.26 -12.57
N TYR A 361 -14.72 28.32 -13.49
CA TYR A 361 -15.01 28.48 -14.91
C TYR A 361 -16.39 27.94 -15.31
N SER A 362 -17.19 27.49 -14.33
CA SER A 362 -18.52 26.91 -14.55
C SER A 362 -19.62 27.86 -14.07
N ASP A 363 -20.79 27.80 -14.69
CA ASP A 363 -21.93 28.64 -14.33
C ASP A 363 -22.61 28.17 -13.03
N VAL A 364 -22.05 28.56 -11.89
CA VAL A 364 -22.62 28.29 -10.56
C VAL A 364 -23.75 29.29 -10.26
N PRO A 365 -24.93 28.85 -9.77
CA PRO A 365 -26.03 29.73 -9.38
C PRO A 365 -25.56 30.83 -8.41
N LYS A 366 -25.97 32.09 -8.65
CA LYS A 366 -25.46 33.28 -7.94
C LYS A 366 -25.53 33.17 -6.41
N GLY A 367 -26.56 32.51 -5.85
CA GLY A 367 -26.71 32.31 -4.40
C GLY A 367 -25.81 31.24 -3.78
N LEU A 368 -25.21 30.35 -4.57
CA LEU A 368 -24.37 29.25 -4.08
C LEU A 368 -22.87 29.51 -4.25
N GLN A 369 -22.48 30.64 -4.84
CA GLN A 369 -21.08 30.95 -5.11
C GLN A 369 -20.27 31.06 -3.80
N GLY A 370 -19.03 30.55 -3.83
CA GLY A 370 -18.14 30.59 -2.67
C GLY A 370 -18.30 29.38 -1.74
N LEU A 371 -18.65 29.62 -0.47
CA LEU A 371 -18.67 28.56 0.55
C LEU A 371 -19.82 27.57 0.36
N GLY A 372 -21.00 28.03 -0.10
CA GLY A 372 -22.18 27.16 -0.28
C GLY A 372 -21.93 26.00 -1.24
N ILE A 373 -21.44 26.28 -2.45
CA ILE A 373 -21.07 25.24 -3.42
C ILE A 373 -19.92 24.36 -2.91
N THR A 374 -19.03 24.89 -2.08
CA THR A 374 -17.92 24.14 -1.48
C THR A 374 -18.42 23.05 -0.52
N PHE A 375 -19.47 23.32 0.27
CA PHE A 375 -20.09 22.29 1.10
C PHE A 375 -20.81 21.22 0.28
N ILE A 376 -21.53 21.64 -0.77
CA ILE A 376 -22.24 20.70 -1.66
C ILE A 376 -21.23 19.76 -2.35
N THR A 377 -20.13 20.29 -2.87
CA THR A 377 -19.11 19.48 -3.56
C THR A 377 -18.36 18.57 -2.60
N ALA A 378 -18.07 19.03 -1.38
CA ALA A 378 -17.51 18.16 -0.33
C ALA A 378 -18.46 16.99 0.00
N GLY A 379 -19.77 17.24 0.09
CA GLY A 379 -20.77 16.18 0.30
C GLY A 379 -20.87 15.19 -0.87
N LEU A 380 -20.83 15.68 -2.11
CA LEU A 380 -20.77 14.82 -3.31
C LEU A 380 -19.50 13.96 -3.34
N MET A 381 -18.35 14.52 -2.97
CA MET A 381 -17.09 13.78 -2.85
C MET A 381 -17.17 12.72 -1.74
N ALA A 382 -17.76 13.04 -0.60
CA ALA A 382 -17.96 12.07 0.49
C ALA A 382 -18.82 10.88 0.04
N MET A 383 -19.91 11.12 -0.70
CA MET A 383 -20.73 10.03 -1.26
C MET A 383 -19.94 9.15 -2.25
N ALA A 384 -19.08 9.74 -3.08
CA ALA A 384 -18.21 8.97 -3.96
C ALA A 384 -17.22 8.10 -3.16
N PHE A 385 -16.66 8.63 -2.06
CA PHE A 385 -15.74 7.88 -1.20
C PHE A 385 -16.43 6.79 -0.38
N MET A 386 -17.71 6.93 -0.03
CA MET A 386 -18.48 5.86 0.63
C MET A 386 -18.59 4.59 -0.22
N SER A 387 -18.37 4.66 -1.54
CA SER A 387 -18.26 3.45 -2.38
C SER A 387 -17.11 2.53 -1.96
N PHE A 388 -16.06 3.08 -1.35
CA PHE A 388 -14.92 2.31 -0.83
C PHE A 388 -15.16 1.74 0.57
N SER A 389 -16.23 2.13 1.28
CA SER A 389 -16.53 1.63 2.63
C SER A 389 -16.84 0.13 2.69
N GLY A 390 -17.23 -0.47 1.56
CA GLY A 390 -17.47 -1.90 1.43
C GLY A 390 -16.21 -2.76 1.26
N VAL A 391 -15.05 -2.12 1.00
CA VAL A 391 -13.77 -2.82 0.80
C VAL A 391 -13.24 -3.28 2.17
N LYS A 392 -13.24 -4.60 2.39
CA LYS A 392 -12.72 -5.21 3.62
C LYS A 392 -11.30 -5.70 3.37
N LEU A 393 -10.34 -4.87 3.75
CA LEU A 393 -8.91 -5.20 3.87
C LEU A 393 -8.57 -5.68 5.27
#